data_AF-A0AA38RXV4-F1
#
_entry.id   AF-A0AA38RXV4-F1
#
_cell.length_a   1.000
_cell.length_b   1.000
_cell.length_c   1.000
_cell.angle_alpha   90.00
_cell.angle_beta   90.00
_cell.angle_gamma   90.00
#
_symmetry.space_group_name_H-M   'P 1'
#
loop_
_entity.id
_entity.type
_entity.pdbx_description
1 polymer ?
#
loop_
_entity_poly.entity_id
_entity_poly.type
_entity_poly.pdbx_seq_one_letter_code
_entity_poly.pdbx_strand_id
1 'polypeptide(L)'
;MAEEKKTSTGDIGPVPTSTREGSLREGVLSGSEKDAAEIHEVFQKVEGGVDFRTVSWQRATVIFLKVIFATGVLSIPSAMYSLGAVGGSILIVVFGALNTYTAVIQGNFRNNHPECHTLADMCNVIGGSGIVGLSVAFNALSDHAACTVWWSFLSFAVITACASVRTFEKIGWLTWAGFVSIFTAVFIVVIGVTTRDRPAAAPQTGDYELGYHAIGSATFASGMTATATIFVSSAGTSAFLPVIAEMRRPRDYRKALYVCMGLVTAAYLAFSLVVYRWCGQWVANPSLGSAGGTIKKVSYGVGLIGLAVSGCLYQHVAAKYVFVRILRGSRHLQHNTVIHWVTWLGCSITLGAIAFVLSEAIVIFSYLVALTGTVCFAPMAISVPGILYMYDYNEDRKSGSLVRKAWYYFHVLLILVGAFIAVGGTYAVIKSILAAYANGEIGSAFSCADNSGSTAH
;
A
#
# COMPACT_ATOMS: atom_id res chain seq x y z
N MET A 1 -36.22 56.34 -46.64
CA MET A 1 -35.48 57.25 -47.55
C MET A 1 -34.13 57.48 -46.89
N ALA A 2 -33.08 56.74 -47.28
CA ALA A 2 -32.12 57.12 -48.33
C ALA A 2 -31.50 58.50 -48.01
N GLU A 3 -30.19 58.69 -47.86
CA GLU A 3 -29.10 58.14 -48.69
C GLU A 3 -27.75 58.37 -47.97
N GLU A 4 -26.83 57.42 -48.15
CA GLU A 4 -25.50 57.33 -47.52
C GLU A 4 -24.44 57.96 -48.45
N LYS A 5 -23.59 58.83 -47.91
CA LYS A 5 -22.56 59.57 -48.68
C LYS A 5 -21.23 58.80 -48.69
N LYS A 6 -20.85 58.30 -49.87
CA LYS A 6 -19.49 57.79 -50.18
C LYS A 6 -18.44 58.91 -50.13
N THR A 7 -17.27 58.60 -49.60
CA THR A 7 -16.02 59.26 -50.01
C THR A 7 -14.85 58.26 -50.03
N SER A 8 -13.96 58.49 -50.99
CA SER A 8 -13.01 57.57 -51.60
C SER A 8 -11.57 57.80 -51.11
N THR A 9 -10.83 56.68 -51.01
CA THR A 9 -9.39 56.45 -51.31
C THR A 9 -8.28 57.34 -50.71
N GLY A 10 -7.33 56.67 -50.05
CA GLY A 10 -5.95 57.15 -49.84
C GLY A 10 -5.01 55.97 -49.52
N ASP A 11 -3.90 55.90 -50.26
CA ASP A 11 -2.92 54.82 -50.42
C ASP A 11 -2.30 54.18 -49.17
N ILE A 12 -1.94 52.90 -49.32
CA ILE A 12 -1.15 52.08 -48.39
C ILE A 12 0.30 52.00 -48.87
N GLY A 13 1.23 52.50 -48.06
CA GLY A 13 2.69 52.28 -48.15
C GLY A 13 3.27 51.92 -46.77
N PRO A 14 4.42 51.22 -46.68
CA PRO A 14 4.60 50.10 -45.74
C PRO A 14 5.14 50.51 -44.37
N VAL A 15 4.70 49.80 -43.32
CA VAL A 15 5.23 49.86 -41.95
C VAL A 15 6.02 48.57 -41.67
N PRO A 16 7.17 48.64 -40.95
CA PRO A 16 8.20 47.59 -40.99
C PRO A 16 7.82 46.31 -40.25
N THR A 17 8.20 45.18 -40.82
CA THR A 17 8.25 43.86 -40.20
C THR A 17 9.18 43.82 -38.98
N SER A 18 8.64 43.48 -37.81
CA SER A 18 9.42 42.80 -36.77
C SER A 18 8.61 41.66 -36.16
N THR A 19 9.13 40.47 -36.37
CA THR A 19 8.71 39.14 -35.90
C THR A 19 8.48 39.06 -34.39
N ARG A 20 7.23 38.79 -33.95
CA ARG A 20 6.96 38.27 -32.59
C ARG A 20 5.57 37.64 -32.40
N GLU A 21 5.16 36.71 -33.26
CA GLU A 21 3.88 35.97 -33.08
C GLU A 21 4.01 34.55 -32.47
N GLY A 22 5.22 34.14 -32.06
CA GLY A 22 5.46 32.77 -31.60
C GLY A 22 5.16 32.45 -30.12
N SER A 23 5.04 33.42 -29.20
CA SER A 23 5.05 33.13 -27.75
C SER A 23 3.75 33.39 -26.99
N LEU A 24 2.72 33.95 -27.62
CA LEU A 24 1.48 34.34 -26.94
C LEU A 24 0.37 33.26 -27.02
N ARG A 25 0.46 32.33 -27.97
CA ARG A 25 -0.56 31.25 -28.12
C ARG A 25 -0.30 30.00 -27.27
N GLU A 26 0.95 29.69 -26.93
CA GLU A 26 1.27 28.56 -26.02
C GLU A 26 0.98 28.87 -24.54
N GLY A 27 1.03 30.13 -24.12
CA GLY A 27 0.80 30.53 -22.73
C GLY A 27 -0.67 30.43 -22.28
N VAL A 28 -1.61 30.72 -23.19
CA VAL A 28 -3.05 30.80 -22.86
C VAL A 28 -3.71 29.40 -22.85
N LEU A 29 -3.27 28.48 -23.72
CA LEU A 29 -3.80 27.11 -23.76
C LEU A 29 -3.33 26.25 -22.58
N SER A 30 -2.10 26.43 -22.09
CA SER A 30 -1.60 25.69 -20.91
C SER A 30 -2.26 26.13 -19.58
N GLY A 31 -2.79 27.36 -19.53
CA GLY A 31 -3.57 27.87 -18.40
C GLY A 31 -4.98 27.28 -18.35
N SER A 32 -5.66 27.22 -19.49
CA SER A 32 -7.02 26.70 -19.62
C SER A 32 -7.17 25.21 -19.24
N GLU A 33 -6.22 24.34 -19.62
CA GLU A 33 -6.25 22.92 -19.21
C GLU A 33 -5.93 22.73 -17.72
N LYS A 34 -5.07 23.58 -17.16
CA LYS A 34 -4.76 23.56 -15.71
C LYS A 34 -5.98 23.96 -14.88
N ASP A 35 -6.73 24.95 -15.33
CA ASP A 35 -7.96 25.41 -14.65
C ASP A 35 -9.11 24.40 -14.83
N ALA A 36 -9.22 23.74 -15.98
CA ALA A 36 -10.23 22.68 -16.20
C ALA A 36 -10.00 21.44 -15.33
N ALA A 37 -8.74 21.03 -15.13
CA ALA A 37 -8.42 19.92 -14.24
C ALA A 37 -8.73 20.23 -12.77
N GLU A 38 -8.60 21.49 -12.32
CA GLU A 38 -8.94 21.89 -10.94
C GLU A 38 -10.46 21.83 -10.66
N ILE A 39 -11.31 21.96 -11.69
CA ILE A 39 -12.78 21.87 -11.54
C ILE A 39 -13.23 20.44 -11.25
N HIS A 40 -12.54 19.42 -11.79
CA HIS A 40 -12.87 18.01 -11.58
C HIS A 40 -12.22 17.38 -10.35
N GLU A 41 -11.37 18.13 -9.64
CA GLU A 41 -10.79 17.70 -8.38
C GLU A 41 -11.86 17.55 -7.29
N VAL A 42 -11.80 16.45 -6.54
CA VAL A 42 -12.74 16.16 -5.43
C VAL A 42 -12.64 17.20 -4.32
N PHE A 43 -11.45 17.77 -4.10
CA PHE A 43 -11.20 18.83 -3.13
C PHE A 43 -10.98 20.15 -3.86
N GLN A 44 -12.07 20.83 -4.18
CA GLN A 44 -12.03 22.18 -4.74
C GLN A 44 -11.62 23.20 -3.65
N LYS A 45 -10.90 24.24 -4.07
CA LYS A 45 -10.64 25.40 -3.20
C LYS A 45 -11.91 26.23 -3.11
N VAL A 46 -12.49 26.31 -1.92
CA VAL A 46 -13.70 27.11 -1.65
C VAL A 46 -13.31 28.31 -0.82
N GLU A 47 -13.70 29.52 -1.23
CA GLU A 47 -13.53 30.73 -0.39
C GLU A 47 -14.29 30.56 0.93
N GLY A 48 -13.59 30.65 2.06
CA GLY A 48 -14.15 30.45 3.41
C GLY A 48 -14.35 28.99 3.83
N GLY A 49 -13.98 28.02 2.98
CA GLY A 49 -13.97 26.59 3.30
C GLY A 49 -12.66 26.10 3.91
N VAL A 50 -12.65 24.87 4.43
CA VAL A 50 -11.41 24.21 4.91
C VAL A 50 -10.59 23.76 3.68
N ASP A 51 -9.33 24.20 3.59
CA ASP A 51 -8.42 23.73 2.54
C ASP A 51 -7.90 22.32 2.86
N PHE A 52 -8.21 21.36 2.00
CA PHE A 52 -7.77 19.97 2.13
C PHE A 52 -6.46 19.67 1.38
N ARG A 53 -5.99 20.56 0.47
CA ARG A 53 -4.80 20.32 -0.37
C ARG A 53 -3.53 20.87 0.28
N THR A 54 -3.26 20.47 1.51
CA THR A 54 -2.18 21.08 2.33
C THR A 54 -0.85 20.32 2.29
N VAL A 55 -0.81 19.12 1.70
CA VAL A 55 0.34 18.19 1.76
C VAL A 55 1.44 18.55 0.74
N SER A 56 2.69 18.70 1.21
CA SER A 56 3.86 18.86 0.31
C SER A 56 4.43 17.50 -0.11
N TRP A 57 5.23 17.44 -1.18
CA TRP A 57 5.82 16.17 -1.63
C TRP A 57 6.76 15.56 -0.58
N GLN A 58 7.43 16.36 0.24
CA GLN A 58 8.24 15.86 1.35
C GLN A 58 7.37 15.22 2.43
N ARG A 59 6.25 15.84 2.80
CA ARG A 59 5.28 15.26 3.74
C ARG A 59 4.65 13.99 3.17
N ALA A 60 4.30 13.99 1.87
CA ALA A 60 3.82 12.80 1.18
C ALA A 60 4.85 11.67 1.19
N THR A 61 6.14 11.96 1.05
CA THR A 61 7.23 10.96 1.12
C THR A 61 7.21 10.24 2.46
N VAL A 62 7.05 10.97 3.57
CA VAL A 62 7.00 10.41 4.92
C VAL A 62 5.73 9.58 5.13
N ILE A 63 4.59 10.06 4.61
CA ILE A 63 3.34 9.31 4.66
C ILE A 63 3.47 8.00 3.87
N PHE A 64 4.04 8.05 2.65
CA PHE A 64 4.29 6.86 1.83
C PHE A 64 5.24 5.88 2.52
N LEU A 65 6.34 6.40 3.08
CA LEU A 65 7.28 5.60 3.87
C LEU A 65 6.57 4.93 5.02
N LYS A 66 5.70 5.64 5.75
CA LYS A 66 4.99 5.05 6.87
C LYS A 66 3.99 3.97 6.44
N VAL A 67 3.28 4.20 5.34
CA VAL A 67 2.30 3.26 4.78
C VAL A 67 2.96 1.95 4.36
N ILE A 68 4.16 2.02 3.75
CA ILE A 68 4.88 0.84 3.26
C ILE A 68 5.77 0.22 4.35
N PHE A 69 6.61 1.03 5.01
CA PHE A 69 7.57 0.62 6.03
C PHE A 69 6.87 0.33 7.37
N ALA A 70 6.16 -0.79 7.44
CA ALA A 70 5.44 -1.24 8.61
C ALA A 70 5.58 -2.74 8.83
N THR A 71 4.70 -3.54 8.25
CA THR A 71 4.58 -4.97 8.50
C THR A 71 5.47 -5.82 7.59
N GLY A 72 5.73 -5.35 6.37
CA GLY A 72 6.52 -6.09 5.37
C GLY A 72 7.91 -6.49 5.85
N VAL A 73 8.69 -5.52 6.35
CA VAL A 73 10.06 -5.74 6.88
C VAL A 73 10.14 -6.77 8.00
N LEU A 74 9.02 -7.05 8.67
CA LEU A 74 8.95 -8.02 9.78
C LEU A 74 8.83 -9.46 9.31
N SER A 75 8.47 -9.69 8.05
CA SER A 75 8.24 -11.03 7.49
C SER A 75 9.27 -11.42 6.43
N ILE A 76 9.88 -10.44 5.74
CA ILE A 76 10.91 -10.69 4.71
C ILE A 76 12.06 -11.58 5.20
N PRO A 77 12.65 -11.39 6.41
CA PRO A 77 13.78 -12.23 6.82
C PRO A 77 13.43 -13.72 6.90
N SER A 78 12.19 -14.06 7.27
CA SER A 78 11.71 -15.45 7.29
C SER A 78 11.53 -16.03 5.88
N ALA A 79 11.13 -15.20 4.91
CA ALA A 79 11.01 -15.61 3.51
C ALA A 79 12.39 -15.94 2.87
N MET A 80 13.47 -15.29 3.35
CA MET A 80 14.83 -15.56 2.88
C MET A 80 15.28 -17.00 3.17
N TYR A 81 14.77 -17.64 4.23
CA TYR A 81 15.09 -19.04 4.52
C TYR A 81 14.56 -19.99 3.43
N SER A 82 13.33 -19.78 2.97
CA SER A 82 12.74 -20.61 1.91
C SER A 82 13.38 -20.35 0.54
N LEU A 83 13.61 -19.07 0.21
CA LEU A 83 14.09 -18.67 -1.12
C LEU A 83 15.61 -18.69 -1.26
N GLY A 84 16.32 -18.76 -0.14
CA GLY A 84 17.75 -18.46 -0.05
C GLY A 84 18.04 -16.97 -0.14
N ALA A 85 19.24 -16.58 0.31
CA ALA A 85 19.66 -15.18 0.33
C ALA A 85 19.62 -14.54 -1.08
N VAL A 86 20.12 -15.23 -2.10
CA VAL A 86 20.20 -14.71 -3.48
C VAL A 86 18.80 -14.56 -4.08
N GLY A 87 17.99 -15.64 -4.01
CA GLY A 87 16.63 -15.64 -4.56
C GLY A 87 15.74 -14.58 -3.90
N GLY A 88 15.78 -14.51 -2.56
CA GLY A 88 15.05 -13.51 -1.80
C GLY A 88 15.50 -12.07 -2.12
N SER A 89 16.81 -11.80 -2.20
CA SER A 89 17.33 -10.48 -2.58
C SER A 89 16.89 -10.03 -3.97
N ILE A 90 16.94 -10.93 -4.96
CA ILE A 90 16.46 -10.63 -6.32
C ILE A 90 14.98 -10.27 -6.28
N LEU A 91 14.16 -11.04 -5.56
CA LEU A 91 12.73 -10.78 -5.45
C LEU A 91 12.42 -9.45 -4.74
N ILE A 92 13.19 -9.06 -3.71
CA ILE A 92 13.02 -7.75 -3.06
C ILE A 92 13.23 -6.61 -4.07
N VAL A 93 14.28 -6.70 -4.90
CA VAL A 93 14.59 -5.66 -5.90
C VAL A 93 13.56 -5.68 -7.04
N VAL A 94 13.22 -6.85 -7.56
CA VAL A 94 12.27 -7.00 -8.67
C VAL A 94 10.87 -6.55 -8.27
N PHE A 95 10.35 -6.98 -7.12
CA PHE A 95 9.04 -6.53 -6.65
C PHE A 95 9.05 -5.07 -6.20
N GLY A 96 10.15 -4.58 -5.62
CA GLY A 96 10.32 -3.16 -5.33
C GLY A 96 10.21 -2.30 -6.59
N ALA A 97 10.89 -2.72 -7.67
CA ALA A 97 10.82 -2.05 -8.97
C ALA A 97 9.43 -2.18 -9.60
N LEU A 98 8.83 -3.37 -9.59
CA LEU A 98 7.48 -3.61 -10.13
C LEU A 98 6.42 -2.76 -9.41
N ASN A 99 6.41 -2.78 -8.07
CA ASN A 99 5.46 -2.01 -7.27
C ASN A 99 5.65 -0.49 -7.45
N THR A 100 6.90 -0.04 -7.67
CA THR A 100 7.17 1.36 -8.03
C THR A 100 6.58 1.69 -9.39
N TYR A 101 6.78 0.83 -10.38
CA TYR A 101 6.26 1.02 -11.73
C TYR A 101 4.73 1.05 -11.75
N THR A 102 4.07 0.11 -11.08
CA THR A 102 2.61 0.05 -11.03
C THR A 102 2.01 1.21 -10.23
N ALA A 103 2.73 1.74 -9.22
CA ALA A 103 2.35 2.97 -8.54
C ALA A 103 2.45 4.21 -9.45
N VAL A 104 3.44 4.27 -10.35
CA VAL A 104 3.51 5.33 -11.37
C VAL A 104 2.31 5.25 -12.31
N ILE A 105 1.89 4.05 -12.72
CA ILE A 105 0.70 3.90 -13.57
C ILE A 105 -0.55 4.41 -12.83
N GLN A 106 -0.78 3.97 -11.60
CA GLN A 106 -1.93 4.41 -10.80
C GLN A 106 -1.93 5.94 -10.60
N GLY A 107 -0.78 6.52 -10.25
CA GLY A 107 -0.67 7.97 -10.06
C GLY A 107 -0.82 8.76 -11.37
N ASN A 108 -0.39 8.21 -12.50
CA ASN A 108 -0.60 8.84 -13.82
C ASN A 108 -2.08 8.79 -14.21
N PHE A 109 -2.72 7.63 -14.06
CA PHE A 109 -4.15 7.47 -14.33
C PHE A 109 -4.96 8.47 -13.48
N ARG A 110 -4.67 8.58 -12.17
CA ARG A 110 -5.30 9.60 -11.29
C ARG A 110 -5.13 11.03 -11.79
N ASN A 111 -3.95 11.37 -12.31
CA ASN A 111 -3.69 12.72 -12.78
C ASN A 111 -4.35 13.00 -14.14
N ASN A 112 -4.64 11.95 -14.92
CA ASN A 112 -5.39 12.04 -16.17
C ASN A 112 -6.91 12.00 -15.94
N HIS A 113 -7.36 11.40 -14.84
CA HIS A 113 -8.77 11.28 -14.41
C HIS A 113 -8.95 11.85 -12.99
N PRO A 114 -8.95 13.19 -12.80
CA PRO A 114 -8.94 13.85 -11.48
C PRO A 114 -10.15 13.53 -10.58
N GLU A 115 -11.24 13.04 -11.17
CA GLU A 115 -12.43 12.56 -10.46
C GLU A 115 -12.17 11.27 -9.66
N CYS A 116 -11.09 10.55 -9.97
CA CYS A 116 -10.69 9.33 -9.29
C CYS A 116 -9.85 9.63 -8.03
N HIS A 117 -10.45 9.46 -6.85
CA HIS A 117 -9.76 9.65 -5.56
C HIS A 117 -9.13 8.36 -5.01
N THR A 118 -9.67 7.21 -5.41
CA THR A 118 -9.23 5.89 -4.93
C THR A 118 -9.05 4.92 -6.09
N LEU A 119 -8.30 3.83 -5.87
CA LEU A 119 -8.15 2.77 -6.88
C LEU A 119 -9.51 2.23 -7.34
N ALA A 120 -10.49 2.15 -6.43
CA ALA A 120 -11.81 1.68 -6.77
C ALA A 120 -12.64 2.69 -7.58
N ASP A 121 -12.40 4.00 -7.45
CA ASP A 121 -12.96 4.98 -8.40
C ASP A 121 -12.42 4.72 -9.81
N MET A 122 -11.12 4.44 -9.95
CA MET A 122 -10.52 4.06 -11.23
C MET A 122 -11.15 2.78 -11.78
N CYS A 123 -11.37 1.78 -10.92
CA CYS A 123 -12.08 0.55 -11.30
C CYS A 123 -13.51 0.81 -11.77
N ASN A 124 -14.21 1.81 -11.22
CA ASN A 124 -15.55 2.17 -11.69
C ASN A 124 -15.52 2.85 -13.06
N VAL A 125 -14.52 3.69 -13.36
CA VAL A 125 -14.33 4.31 -14.68
C VAL A 125 -14.14 3.24 -15.78
N ILE A 126 -13.44 2.15 -15.46
CA ILE A 126 -13.23 1.02 -16.39
C ILE A 126 -14.36 -0.04 -16.36
N GLY A 127 -15.44 0.16 -15.56
CA GLY A 127 -16.65 -0.70 -15.57
C GLY A 127 -16.78 -1.74 -14.43
N GLY A 128 -16.07 -1.61 -13.31
CA GLY A 128 -15.89 -2.64 -12.28
C GLY A 128 -16.92 -2.72 -11.12
N SER A 129 -18.22 -2.84 -11.39
CA SER A 129 -19.26 -2.97 -10.35
C SER A 129 -19.27 -4.32 -9.59
N GLY A 130 -18.46 -5.32 -10.01
CA GLY A 130 -18.50 -6.68 -9.47
C GLY A 130 -17.81 -6.91 -8.11
N ILE A 131 -16.98 -5.99 -7.61
CA ILE A 131 -16.18 -6.18 -6.38
C ILE A 131 -17.02 -6.00 -5.09
N VAL A 132 -18.20 -5.39 -5.18
CA VAL A 132 -19.13 -5.19 -4.05
C VAL A 132 -19.91 -6.47 -3.71
N GLY A 133 -20.03 -7.43 -4.64
CA GLY A 133 -20.77 -8.68 -4.42
C GLY A 133 -20.05 -9.70 -3.52
N LEU A 134 -18.72 -9.64 -3.45
CA LEU A 134 -17.91 -10.63 -2.74
C LEU A 134 -17.87 -10.39 -1.22
N SER A 135 -18.06 -9.15 -0.77
CA SER A 135 -18.12 -8.80 0.66
C SER A 135 -19.42 -9.22 1.34
N VAL A 136 -20.53 -9.37 0.59
CA VAL A 136 -21.82 -9.85 1.09
C VAL A 136 -21.81 -11.37 1.28
N ALA A 137 -21.08 -12.11 0.44
CA ALA A 137 -20.93 -13.56 0.53
C ALA A 137 -20.09 -14.00 1.74
N PHE A 138 -19.05 -13.23 2.12
CA PHE A 138 -18.23 -13.52 3.30
C PHE A 138 -18.93 -13.21 4.63
N ASN A 139 -19.99 -12.40 4.62
CA ASN A 139 -20.76 -12.03 5.81
C ASN A 139 -21.74 -13.13 6.28
N ALA A 140 -21.98 -14.15 5.45
CA ALA A 140 -22.95 -15.22 5.69
C ALA A 140 -22.36 -16.47 6.37
N LEU A 141 -21.06 -16.50 6.68
CA LEU A 141 -20.31 -17.74 6.91
C LEU A 141 -19.59 -17.87 8.27
N SER A 142 -19.81 -16.97 9.22
CA SER A 142 -18.99 -16.92 10.45
C SER A 142 -19.82 -16.95 11.73
N ASP A 143 -20.06 -18.16 12.25
CA ASP A 143 -20.53 -18.44 13.62
C ASP A 143 -19.35 -18.56 14.63
N HIS A 144 -19.60 -18.16 15.89
CA HIS A 144 -18.71 -17.87 17.04
C HIS A 144 -17.72 -19.00 17.50
N ALA A 145 -16.74 -18.89 18.42
CA ALA A 145 -16.36 -17.96 19.53
C ALA A 145 -14.84 -18.05 19.93
N ALA A 146 -14.40 -17.10 20.78
CA ALA A 146 -13.08 -16.72 21.38
C ALA A 146 -12.14 -17.83 21.98
N CYS A 147 -10.82 -17.65 22.20
CA CYS A 147 -9.97 -16.57 22.78
C CYS A 147 -8.48 -16.59 22.32
N THR A 148 -7.91 -15.53 21.71
CA THR A 148 -6.71 -14.75 22.14
C THR A 148 -7.09 -13.26 22.28
N VAL A 149 -8.41 -13.08 22.27
CA VAL A 149 -9.19 -11.94 21.80
C VAL A 149 -8.86 -10.66 22.53
N TRP A 150 -8.43 -10.73 23.80
CA TRP A 150 -8.32 -9.55 24.64
C TRP A 150 -7.23 -8.57 24.17
N TRP A 151 -6.05 -9.07 23.77
CA TRP A 151 -4.95 -8.20 23.33
C TRP A 151 -5.17 -7.66 21.91
N SER A 152 -5.76 -8.48 21.04
CA SER A 152 -6.19 -8.06 19.71
C SER A 152 -7.39 -7.10 19.76
N PHE A 153 -8.29 -7.24 20.76
CA PHE A 153 -9.41 -6.33 21.00
C PHE A 153 -8.92 -4.96 21.50
N LEU A 154 -7.93 -4.95 22.41
CA LEU A 154 -7.30 -3.69 22.83
C LEU A 154 -6.62 -2.98 21.65
N SER A 155 -5.92 -3.74 20.81
CA SER A 155 -5.30 -3.21 19.57
C SER A 155 -6.36 -2.69 18.61
N PHE A 156 -7.47 -3.41 18.42
CA PHE A 156 -8.65 -2.97 17.66
C PHE A 156 -9.25 -1.68 18.22
N ALA A 157 -9.44 -1.56 19.53
CA ALA A 157 -10.03 -0.38 20.16
C ALA A 157 -9.14 0.85 19.97
N VAL A 158 -7.82 0.70 20.19
CA VAL A 158 -6.85 1.79 20.01
C VAL A 158 -6.76 2.20 18.53
N ILE A 159 -6.62 1.24 17.62
CA ILE A 159 -6.53 1.50 16.17
C ILE A 159 -7.81 2.18 15.66
N THR A 160 -8.98 1.70 16.07
CA THR A 160 -10.28 2.27 15.66
C THR A 160 -10.48 3.67 16.21
N ALA A 161 -10.10 3.92 17.47
CA ALA A 161 -10.16 5.25 18.06
C ALA A 161 -9.23 6.23 17.34
N CYS A 162 -7.99 5.83 17.06
CA CYS A 162 -7.04 6.65 16.31
C CYS A 162 -7.49 6.88 14.86
N ALA A 163 -8.04 5.85 14.20
CA ALA A 163 -8.53 5.93 12.83
C ALA A 163 -9.78 6.80 12.70
N SER A 164 -10.51 7.06 13.80
CA SER A 164 -11.72 7.89 13.79
C SER A 164 -11.43 9.39 13.62
N VAL A 165 -10.15 9.82 13.63
CA VAL A 165 -9.74 11.20 13.36
C VAL A 165 -9.91 11.52 11.88
N ARG A 166 -10.64 12.60 11.55
CA ARG A 166 -11.17 12.87 10.19
C ARG A 166 -10.19 13.39 9.13
N THR A 167 -9.06 14.00 9.50
CA THR A 167 -8.18 14.72 8.55
C THR A 167 -6.72 14.27 8.65
N PHE A 168 -6.09 13.99 7.50
CA PHE A 168 -4.67 13.55 7.44
C PHE A 168 -3.69 14.63 7.92
N GLU A 169 -4.03 15.91 7.80
CA GLU A 169 -3.19 17.01 8.28
C GLU A 169 -2.90 16.91 9.79
N LYS A 170 -3.89 16.53 10.58
CA LYS A 170 -3.73 16.29 12.03
C LYS A 170 -3.03 14.97 12.35
N ILE A 171 -2.85 14.09 11.36
CA ILE A 171 -2.17 12.79 11.45
C ILE A 171 -0.71 12.90 10.97
N GLY A 172 -0.31 14.02 10.33
CA GLY A 172 1.04 14.19 9.79
C GLY A 172 2.17 13.99 10.83
N TRP A 173 2.03 14.51 12.04
CA TRP A 173 3.00 14.27 13.12
C TRP A 173 2.99 12.82 13.60
N LEU A 174 1.82 12.17 13.58
CA LEU A 174 1.65 10.77 13.95
C LEU A 174 2.34 9.85 12.94
N THR A 175 2.37 10.21 11.65
CA THR A 175 3.12 9.46 10.63
C THR A 175 4.64 9.53 10.86
N TRP A 176 5.16 10.67 11.31
CA TRP A 176 6.56 10.83 11.71
C TRP A 176 6.88 9.98 12.95
N ALA A 177 6.08 10.12 14.01
CA ALA A 177 6.25 9.34 15.23
C ALA A 177 6.19 7.84 14.93
N GLY A 178 5.23 7.42 14.11
CA GLY A 178 5.06 6.04 13.72
C GLY A 178 6.18 5.49 12.82
N PHE A 179 6.78 6.32 11.96
CA PHE A 179 7.87 5.90 11.08
C PHE A 179 9.17 5.76 11.87
N VAL A 180 9.53 6.80 12.65
CA VAL A 180 10.72 6.78 13.51
C VAL A 180 10.64 5.63 14.53
N SER A 181 9.46 5.41 15.12
CA SER A 181 9.21 4.29 16.04
C SER A 181 9.51 2.93 15.40
N ILE A 182 8.88 2.58 14.27
CA ILE A 182 9.07 1.26 13.67
C ILE A 182 10.46 1.09 13.06
N PHE A 183 11.01 2.15 12.45
CA PHE A 183 12.37 2.12 11.90
C PHE A 183 13.41 1.88 13.00
N THR A 184 13.31 2.60 14.11
CA THR A 184 14.19 2.41 15.28
C THR A 184 14.01 1.02 15.87
N ALA A 185 12.78 0.53 16.01
CA ALA A 185 12.51 -0.82 16.52
C ALA A 185 13.16 -1.91 15.67
N VAL A 186 13.03 -1.82 14.34
CA VAL A 186 13.68 -2.75 13.39
C VAL A 186 15.20 -2.65 13.50
N PHE A 187 15.74 -1.43 13.56
CA PHE A 187 17.17 -1.21 13.68
C PHE A 187 17.76 -1.78 14.98
N ILE A 188 17.04 -1.65 16.11
CA ILE A 188 17.41 -2.28 17.39
C ILE A 188 17.51 -3.79 17.25
N VAL A 189 16.57 -4.44 16.55
CA VAL A 189 16.62 -5.90 16.33
C VAL A 189 17.75 -6.29 15.39
N VAL A 190 17.95 -5.55 14.31
CA VAL A 190 19.04 -5.79 13.35
C VAL A 190 20.39 -5.72 14.05
N ILE A 191 20.64 -4.72 14.90
CA ILE A 191 21.86 -4.68 15.72
C ILE A 191 21.83 -5.79 16.76
N GLY A 192 20.70 -5.97 17.45
CA GLY A 192 20.55 -6.91 18.54
C GLY A 192 20.82 -8.36 18.18
N VAL A 193 20.48 -8.81 16.96
CA VAL A 193 20.81 -10.16 16.50
C VAL A 193 22.30 -10.33 16.19
N THR A 194 23.00 -9.25 15.84
CA THR A 194 24.45 -9.31 15.54
C THR A 194 25.34 -9.37 16.78
N THR A 195 24.80 -9.00 17.95
CA THR A 195 25.54 -8.98 19.22
C THR A 195 25.31 -10.22 20.07
N ARG A 196 24.50 -11.19 19.59
CA ARG A 196 24.28 -12.46 20.30
C ARG A 196 25.21 -13.53 19.77
N ASP A 197 25.69 -14.38 20.68
CA ASP A 197 26.47 -15.57 20.33
C ASP A 197 25.63 -16.63 19.60
N ARG A 198 24.32 -16.67 19.90
CA ARG A 198 23.37 -17.64 19.33
C ARG A 198 21.99 -16.99 19.09
N PRO A 199 21.25 -17.41 18.04
CA PRO A 199 19.87 -16.98 17.84
C PRO A 199 18.99 -17.32 19.05
N ALA A 200 18.03 -16.45 19.36
CA ALA A 200 17.19 -16.64 20.55
C ALA A 200 16.28 -17.87 20.47
N ALA A 201 15.85 -18.25 19.28
CA ALA A 201 15.00 -19.42 19.06
C ALA A 201 15.79 -20.73 18.86
N ALA A 202 17.13 -20.66 18.73
CA ALA A 202 17.96 -21.85 18.61
C ALA A 202 18.12 -22.57 19.97
N PRO A 203 18.48 -23.86 19.99
CA PRO A 203 18.87 -24.55 21.22
C PRO A 203 19.92 -23.76 21.99
N GLN A 204 19.64 -23.44 23.26
CA GLN A 204 20.54 -22.61 24.06
C GLN A 204 21.80 -23.36 24.49
N THR A 205 21.78 -24.69 24.48
CA THR A 205 22.92 -25.58 24.74
C THR A 205 23.12 -26.55 23.56
N GLY A 206 24.32 -27.12 23.45
CA GLY A 206 24.67 -28.05 22.36
C GLY A 206 24.90 -27.36 21.02
N ASP A 207 25.23 -28.15 20.00
CA ASP A 207 25.45 -27.65 18.63
C ASP A 207 24.12 -27.27 17.97
N TYR A 208 24.16 -26.25 17.12
CA TYR A 208 23.02 -25.85 16.31
C TYR A 208 23.49 -25.44 14.91
N GLU A 209 22.64 -25.68 13.92
CA GLU A 209 22.86 -25.24 12.55
C GLU A 209 22.00 -24.02 12.26
N LEU A 210 22.58 -23.02 11.60
CA LEU A 210 21.83 -21.84 11.16
C LEU A 210 20.89 -22.18 9.99
N GLY A 211 21.15 -23.24 9.22
CA GLY A 211 20.38 -23.51 8.00
C GLY A 211 20.51 -22.38 6.98
N TYR A 212 21.68 -21.76 6.90
CA TYR A 212 21.93 -20.68 5.93
C TYR A 212 22.09 -21.27 4.54
N HIS A 213 21.31 -20.78 3.58
CA HIS A 213 21.39 -21.17 2.18
C HIS A 213 21.46 -19.93 1.29
N ALA A 214 22.48 -19.87 0.42
CA ALA A 214 22.56 -18.83 -0.59
C ALA A 214 21.47 -19.01 -1.66
N ILE A 215 21.22 -20.27 -2.05
CA ILE A 215 20.17 -20.68 -3.00
C ILE A 215 19.24 -21.63 -2.25
N GLY A 216 17.97 -21.25 -2.11
CA GLY A 216 16.96 -22.07 -1.44
C GLY A 216 16.42 -23.17 -2.35
N SER A 217 15.95 -24.25 -1.73
CA SER A 217 15.33 -25.41 -2.39
C SER A 217 13.88 -25.58 -1.92
N ALA A 218 13.10 -24.50 -2.01
CA ALA A 218 11.70 -24.51 -1.59
C ALA A 218 10.81 -25.34 -2.53
N THR A 219 9.81 -25.98 -1.94
CA THR A 219 8.65 -26.50 -2.68
C THR A 219 7.88 -25.35 -3.32
N PHE A 220 7.01 -25.66 -4.28
CA PHE A 220 6.13 -24.64 -4.87
C PHE A 220 5.33 -23.88 -3.81
N ALA A 221 4.76 -24.57 -2.81
CA ALA A 221 3.92 -23.92 -1.80
C ALA A 221 4.73 -22.96 -0.91
N SER A 222 5.82 -23.43 -0.30
CA SER A 222 6.65 -22.59 0.55
C SER A 222 7.34 -21.46 -0.23
N GLY A 223 7.80 -21.75 -1.45
CA GLY A 223 8.40 -20.77 -2.34
C GLY A 223 7.43 -19.67 -2.76
N MET A 224 6.20 -20.02 -3.13
CA MET A 224 5.17 -19.04 -3.48
C MET A 224 4.68 -18.23 -2.28
N THR A 225 4.54 -18.84 -1.09
CA THR A 225 4.21 -18.11 0.15
C THR A 225 5.31 -17.09 0.50
N ALA A 226 6.58 -17.48 0.41
CA ALA A 226 7.72 -16.59 0.62
C ALA A 226 7.79 -15.47 -0.42
N THR A 227 7.55 -15.81 -1.70
CA THR A 227 7.48 -14.84 -2.81
C THR A 227 6.37 -13.82 -2.59
N ALA A 228 5.17 -14.28 -2.21
CA ALA A 228 4.03 -13.42 -1.90
C ALA A 228 4.30 -12.49 -0.71
N THR A 229 4.97 -13.00 0.32
CA THR A 229 5.41 -12.22 1.50
C THR A 229 6.35 -11.08 1.11
N ILE A 230 7.31 -11.33 0.21
CA ILE A 230 8.20 -10.28 -0.29
C ILE A 230 7.43 -9.28 -1.16
N PHE A 231 6.59 -9.77 -2.08
CA PHE A 231 5.78 -8.93 -2.96
C PHE A 231 4.90 -7.94 -2.17
N VAL A 232 4.11 -8.45 -1.22
CA VAL A 232 3.14 -7.64 -0.47
C VAL A 232 3.80 -6.59 0.41
N SER A 233 5.03 -6.85 0.86
CA SER A 233 5.78 -5.95 1.73
C SER A 233 5.93 -4.53 1.15
N SER A 234 5.86 -4.38 -0.17
CA SER A 234 5.91 -3.08 -0.86
C SER A 234 4.71 -2.78 -1.77
N ALA A 235 3.63 -3.59 -1.70
CA ALA A 235 2.48 -3.51 -2.61
C ALA A 235 1.39 -2.52 -2.16
N GLY A 236 1.53 -1.86 -1.00
CA GLY A 236 0.56 -0.92 -0.42
C GLY A 236 0.41 0.42 -1.15
N THR A 237 0.81 0.51 -2.42
CA THR A 237 0.92 1.76 -3.17
C THR A 237 -0.43 2.37 -3.56
N SER A 238 -1.51 1.59 -3.56
CA SER A 238 -2.87 2.07 -3.80
C SER A 238 -3.35 3.06 -2.74
N ALA A 239 -2.83 2.95 -1.50
CA ALA A 239 -3.09 3.89 -0.42
C ALA A 239 -2.42 5.26 -0.62
N PHE A 240 -1.56 5.41 -1.64
CA PHE A 240 -0.96 6.70 -1.99
C PHE A 240 -1.96 7.62 -2.69
N LEU A 241 -2.98 7.08 -3.37
CA LEU A 241 -3.92 7.86 -4.19
C LEU A 241 -4.67 8.94 -3.40
N PRO A 242 -5.27 8.65 -2.22
CA PRO A 242 -5.87 9.68 -1.37
C PRO A 242 -4.86 10.77 -0.95
N VAL A 243 -3.64 10.37 -0.62
CA VAL A 243 -2.58 11.29 -0.19
C VAL A 243 -2.17 12.20 -1.36
N ILE A 244 -2.09 11.66 -2.58
CA ILE A 244 -1.82 12.43 -3.80
C ILE A 244 -2.91 13.47 -4.04
N ALA A 245 -4.18 13.13 -3.79
CA ALA A 245 -5.30 14.06 -3.91
C ALA A 245 -5.25 15.21 -2.89
N GLU A 246 -4.64 14.99 -1.73
CA GLU A 246 -4.42 16.02 -0.70
C GLU A 246 -3.10 16.80 -0.89
N MET A 247 -2.32 16.50 -1.94
CA MET A 247 -1.10 17.25 -2.25
C MET A 247 -1.41 18.64 -2.80
N ARG A 248 -0.64 19.64 -2.37
CA ARG A 248 -0.62 21.00 -2.94
C ARG A 248 -0.45 20.95 -4.46
N ARG A 249 0.47 20.09 -4.93
CA ARG A 249 0.73 19.82 -6.34
C ARG A 249 0.76 18.30 -6.60
N PRO A 250 -0.36 17.67 -6.99
CA PRO A 250 -0.44 16.23 -7.22
C PRO A 250 0.61 15.71 -8.21
N ARG A 251 0.97 16.50 -9.23
CA ARG A 251 2.02 16.17 -10.22
C ARG A 251 3.42 15.94 -9.61
N ASP A 252 3.72 16.49 -8.42
CA ASP A 252 5.00 16.26 -7.73
C ASP A 252 5.07 14.87 -7.06
N TYR A 253 4.01 14.05 -7.09
CA TYR A 253 3.95 12.76 -6.37
C TYR A 253 5.09 11.79 -6.73
N ARG A 254 5.58 11.82 -7.98
CA ARG A 254 6.66 10.93 -8.43
C ARG A 254 7.95 11.13 -7.62
N LYS A 255 8.24 12.37 -7.19
CA LYS A 255 9.38 12.68 -6.33
C LYS A 255 9.25 11.95 -4.99
N ALA A 256 8.06 12.02 -4.40
CA ALA A 256 7.77 11.34 -3.14
C ALA A 256 7.79 9.82 -3.28
N LEU A 257 7.25 9.30 -4.38
CA LEU A 257 7.22 7.87 -4.69
C LEU A 257 8.63 7.28 -4.83
N TYR A 258 9.49 7.88 -5.67
CA TYR A 258 10.83 7.33 -5.92
C TYR A 258 11.73 7.38 -4.68
N VAL A 259 11.67 8.47 -3.90
CA VAL A 259 12.42 8.55 -2.64
C VAL A 259 11.92 7.51 -1.65
N CYS A 260 10.60 7.36 -1.49
CA CYS A 260 10.01 6.36 -0.62
C CYS A 260 10.43 4.94 -1.02
N MET A 261 10.19 4.54 -2.28
CA MET A 261 10.43 3.17 -2.74
C MET A 261 11.91 2.82 -2.77
N GLY A 262 12.79 3.79 -3.08
CA GLY A 262 14.23 3.60 -3.00
C GLY A 262 14.70 3.30 -1.57
N LEU A 263 14.24 4.09 -0.60
CA LEU A 263 14.57 3.90 0.81
C LEU A 263 13.99 2.58 1.36
N VAL A 264 12.74 2.26 1.03
CA VAL A 264 12.08 1.00 1.41
C VAL A 264 12.86 -0.20 0.89
N THR A 265 13.17 -0.21 -0.41
CA THR A 265 13.85 -1.34 -1.05
C THR A 265 15.25 -1.53 -0.46
N ALA A 266 16.01 -0.45 -0.27
CA ALA A 266 17.33 -0.50 0.34
C ALA A 266 17.27 -1.02 1.79
N ALA A 267 16.34 -0.52 2.60
CA ALA A 267 16.17 -0.95 3.99
C ALA A 267 15.71 -2.40 4.09
N TYR A 268 14.76 -2.83 3.25
CA TYR A 268 14.28 -4.20 3.23
C TYR A 268 15.38 -5.18 2.85
N LEU A 269 16.17 -4.85 1.82
CA LEU A 269 17.29 -5.67 1.40
C LEU A 269 18.35 -5.77 2.51
N ALA A 270 18.77 -4.63 3.08
CA ALA A 270 19.80 -4.60 4.12
C ALA A 270 19.37 -5.34 5.39
N PHE A 271 18.18 -5.03 5.92
CA PHE A 271 17.72 -5.60 7.18
C PHE A 271 17.41 -7.09 7.06
N SER A 272 16.84 -7.54 5.93
CA SER A 272 16.56 -8.96 5.73
C SER A 272 17.82 -9.80 5.58
N LEU A 273 18.83 -9.31 4.86
CA LEU A 273 20.10 -10.01 4.72
C LEU A 273 20.83 -10.15 6.05
N VAL A 274 20.87 -9.08 6.87
CA VAL A 274 21.50 -9.13 8.19
C VAL A 274 20.73 -10.09 9.11
N VAL A 275 19.41 -9.94 9.25
CA VAL A 275 18.65 -10.83 10.14
C VAL A 275 18.74 -12.29 9.67
N TYR A 276 18.68 -12.56 8.37
CA TYR A 276 18.81 -13.91 7.85
C TYR A 276 20.22 -14.50 8.04
N ARG A 277 21.28 -13.71 7.87
CA ARG A 277 22.67 -14.18 8.04
C ARG A 277 22.99 -14.57 9.48
N TRP A 278 22.38 -13.92 10.47
CA TRP A 278 22.62 -14.17 11.90
C TRP A 278 21.60 -15.11 12.56
N CYS A 279 20.38 -15.22 12.03
CA CYS A 279 19.35 -16.09 12.59
C CYS A 279 19.05 -17.33 11.74
N GLY A 280 19.24 -17.28 10.42
CA GLY A 280 18.99 -18.40 9.52
C GLY A 280 17.56 -18.95 9.63
N GLN A 281 17.41 -20.23 9.90
CA GLN A 281 16.11 -20.89 10.15
C GLN A 281 15.42 -20.43 11.45
N TRP A 282 16.17 -19.82 12.38
CA TRP A 282 15.70 -19.41 13.71
C TRP A 282 15.16 -17.98 13.75
N VAL A 283 14.83 -17.40 12.59
CA VAL A 283 14.18 -16.09 12.49
C VAL A 283 12.79 -16.17 13.12
N ALA A 284 12.49 -15.29 14.07
CA ALA A 284 11.16 -15.20 14.64
C ALA A 284 10.15 -14.65 13.62
N ASN A 285 8.87 -15.00 13.77
CA ASN A 285 7.80 -14.50 12.92
C ASN A 285 6.71 -13.88 13.81
N PRO A 286 6.65 -12.54 13.97
CA PRO A 286 7.41 -11.50 13.25
C PRO A 286 8.90 -11.38 13.67
N SER A 287 9.74 -10.87 12.78
CA SER A 287 11.20 -10.80 12.97
C SER A 287 11.64 -9.93 14.14
N LEU A 288 10.78 -9.05 14.66
CA LEU A 288 11.06 -8.28 15.88
C LEU A 288 11.43 -9.16 17.08
N GLY A 289 10.92 -10.40 17.09
CA GLY A 289 11.20 -11.38 18.15
C GLY A 289 12.60 -11.99 18.10
N SER A 290 13.34 -11.84 17.00
CA SER A 290 14.52 -12.68 16.70
C SER A 290 15.70 -12.49 17.66
N ALA A 291 15.80 -11.32 18.29
CA ALA A 291 16.84 -11.05 19.27
C ALA A 291 16.53 -11.61 20.68
N GLY A 292 15.27 -12.01 20.94
CA GLY A 292 14.83 -12.60 22.21
C GLY A 292 15.03 -11.71 23.45
N GLY A 293 14.66 -12.28 24.60
CA GLY A 293 14.91 -11.69 25.92
C GLY A 293 14.52 -10.21 26.05
N THR A 294 15.43 -9.41 26.62
CA THR A 294 15.23 -7.96 26.83
C THR A 294 15.19 -7.19 25.53
N ILE A 295 16.03 -7.54 24.54
CA ILE A 295 16.10 -6.81 23.26
C ILE A 295 14.76 -6.88 22.54
N LYS A 296 14.14 -8.08 22.48
CA LYS A 296 12.78 -8.26 21.96
C LYS A 296 11.77 -7.32 22.63
N LYS A 297 11.74 -7.27 23.97
CA LYS A 297 10.80 -6.41 24.71
C LYS A 297 11.00 -4.93 24.38
N VAL A 298 12.25 -4.47 24.30
CA VAL A 298 12.59 -3.09 23.91
C VAL A 298 12.15 -2.81 22.48
N SER A 299 12.41 -3.72 21.55
CA SER A 299 12.03 -3.55 20.14
C SER A 299 10.51 -3.49 19.94
N TYR A 300 9.74 -4.38 20.58
CA TYR A 300 8.27 -4.29 20.53
C TYR A 300 7.74 -3.05 21.25
N GLY A 301 8.33 -2.65 22.39
CA GLY A 301 7.94 -1.45 23.11
C GLY A 301 8.16 -0.17 22.30
N VAL A 302 9.35 -0.02 21.71
CA VAL A 302 9.68 1.12 20.82
C VAL A 302 8.82 1.07 19.55
N GLY A 303 8.58 -0.11 18.99
CA GLY A 303 7.84 -0.31 17.75
C GLY A 303 6.32 -0.19 17.89
N LEU A 304 5.78 -0.22 19.12
CA LEU A 304 4.35 -0.24 19.39
C LEU A 304 3.60 0.93 18.76
N ILE A 305 4.14 2.15 18.89
CA ILE A 305 3.56 3.36 18.28
C ILE A 305 3.52 3.17 16.75
N GLY A 306 4.62 2.74 16.15
CA GLY A 306 4.70 2.50 14.72
C GLY A 306 3.71 1.43 14.24
N LEU A 307 3.52 0.35 14.98
CA LEU A 307 2.55 -0.69 14.66
C LEU A 307 1.11 -0.15 14.74
N ALA A 308 0.76 0.52 15.84
CA ALA A 308 -0.56 1.11 16.04
C ALA A 308 -0.92 2.15 14.97
N VAL A 309 0.02 3.04 14.63
CA VAL A 309 -0.15 4.06 13.58
C VAL A 309 -0.37 3.41 12.22
N SER A 310 0.31 2.29 11.92
CA SER A 310 0.13 1.59 10.64
C SER A 310 -1.29 1.03 10.53
N GLY A 311 -1.76 0.34 11.57
CA GLY A 311 -3.13 -0.16 11.63
C GLY A 311 -4.15 0.97 11.49
N CYS A 312 -3.92 2.09 12.18
CA CYS A 312 -4.75 3.28 12.11
C CYS A 312 -4.87 3.82 10.68
N LEU A 313 -3.74 3.99 9.98
CA LEU A 313 -3.75 4.52 8.61
C LEU A 313 -4.51 3.61 7.65
N TYR A 314 -4.26 2.29 7.68
CA TYR A 314 -4.95 1.35 6.79
C TYR A 314 -6.46 1.28 7.08
N GLN A 315 -6.85 1.21 8.35
CA GLN A 315 -8.26 1.21 8.74
C GLN A 315 -8.94 2.54 8.39
N HIS A 316 -8.26 3.67 8.60
CA HIS A 316 -8.78 4.99 8.25
C HIS A 316 -9.01 5.12 6.74
N VAL A 317 -8.05 4.71 5.90
CA VAL A 317 -8.19 4.73 4.44
C VAL A 317 -9.36 3.86 3.98
N ALA A 318 -9.47 2.64 4.53
CA ALA A 318 -10.57 1.73 4.21
C ALA A 318 -11.94 2.28 4.66
N ALA A 319 -12.02 2.83 5.89
CA ALA A 319 -13.25 3.43 6.42
C ALA A 319 -13.66 4.67 5.64
N LYS A 320 -12.71 5.56 5.30
CA LYS A 320 -12.94 6.74 4.46
C LYS A 320 -13.46 6.36 3.09
N TYR A 321 -12.95 5.27 2.50
CA TYR A 321 -13.46 4.78 1.22
C TYR A 321 -14.95 4.39 1.31
N VAL A 322 -15.32 3.51 2.25
CA VAL A 322 -16.71 3.06 2.42
C VAL A 322 -17.62 4.23 2.78
N PHE A 323 -17.17 5.09 3.69
CA PHE A 323 -17.88 6.29 4.12
C PHE A 323 -18.19 7.25 2.96
N VAL A 324 -17.17 7.58 2.16
CA VAL A 324 -17.35 8.44 0.98
C VAL A 324 -18.31 7.77 0.00
N ARG A 325 -18.22 6.46 -0.21
CA ARG A 325 -19.12 5.76 -1.15
C ARG A 325 -20.58 5.81 -0.72
N ILE A 326 -20.85 5.64 0.58
CA ILE A 326 -22.21 5.69 1.15
C ILE A 326 -22.80 7.11 1.07
N LEU A 327 -22.00 8.13 1.37
CA LEU A 327 -22.50 9.52 1.48
C LEU A 327 -22.23 10.39 0.25
N ARG A 328 -21.55 9.90 -0.80
CA ARG A 328 -21.27 10.65 -2.04
C ARG A 328 -22.58 11.18 -2.64
N GLY A 329 -22.60 12.47 -2.98
CA GLY A 329 -23.78 13.15 -3.51
C GLY A 329 -24.79 13.62 -2.45
N SER A 330 -24.53 13.37 -1.16
CA SER A 330 -25.37 13.87 -0.06
C SER A 330 -24.73 15.06 0.65
N ARG A 331 -25.56 15.95 1.24
CA ARG A 331 -25.09 17.01 2.14
C ARG A 331 -24.36 16.46 3.37
N HIS A 332 -24.67 15.22 3.78
CA HIS A 332 -24.11 14.61 4.98
C HIS A 332 -22.62 14.30 4.86
N LEU A 333 -22.07 14.20 3.63
CA LEU A 333 -20.65 13.95 3.43
C LEU A 333 -19.78 15.07 4.00
N GLN A 334 -20.19 16.33 3.82
CA GLN A 334 -19.40 17.51 4.17
C GLN A 334 -19.93 18.29 5.39
N HIS A 335 -21.15 18.01 5.85
CA HIS A 335 -21.73 18.68 7.02
C HIS A 335 -21.71 17.79 8.28
N ASN A 336 -21.52 18.42 9.45
CA ASN A 336 -21.54 17.76 10.76
C ASN A 336 -22.96 17.35 11.18
N THR A 337 -23.50 16.30 10.57
CA THR A 337 -24.82 15.76 10.91
C THR A 337 -24.71 14.44 11.67
N VAL A 338 -25.78 14.01 12.34
CA VAL A 338 -25.83 12.69 13.01
C VAL A 338 -25.56 11.56 12.00
N ILE A 339 -26.14 11.64 10.80
CA ILE A 339 -25.92 10.66 9.72
C ILE A 339 -24.44 10.58 9.33
N HIS A 340 -23.72 11.70 9.31
CA HIS A 340 -22.28 11.73 9.05
C HIS A 340 -21.54 10.94 10.13
N TRP A 341 -21.79 11.25 11.41
CA TRP A 341 -21.09 10.62 12.53
C TRP A 341 -21.40 9.12 12.65
N VAL A 342 -22.66 8.73 12.53
CA VAL A 342 -23.08 7.33 12.59
C VAL A 342 -22.45 6.54 11.44
N THR A 343 -22.47 7.07 10.21
CA THR A 343 -21.89 6.37 9.06
C THR A 343 -20.36 6.28 9.20
N TRP A 344 -19.69 7.35 9.64
CA TRP A 344 -18.23 7.38 9.83
C TRP A 344 -17.76 6.38 10.88
N LEU A 345 -18.37 6.41 12.07
CA LEU A 345 -18.03 5.50 13.16
C LEU A 345 -18.44 4.08 12.83
N GLY A 346 -19.60 3.88 12.20
CA GLY A 346 -20.06 2.57 11.73
C GLY A 346 -19.07 1.91 10.78
N CYS A 347 -18.65 2.62 9.72
CA CYS A 347 -17.63 2.11 8.79
C CYS A 347 -16.33 1.73 9.50
N SER A 348 -15.87 2.58 10.41
CA SER A 348 -14.61 2.39 11.15
C SER A 348 -14.69 1.17 12.08
N ILE A 349 -15.76 1.03 12.85
CA ILE A 349 -15.98 -0.07 13.80
C ILE A 349 -16.16 -1.40 13.06
N THR A 350 -17.01 -1.44 12.02
CA THR A 350 -17.28 -2.67 11.28
C THR A 350 -16.02 -3.19 10.58
N LEU A 351 -15.25 -2.32 9.92
CA LEU A 351 -14.00 -2.74 9.27
C LEU A 351 -12.94 -3.19 10.29
N GLY A 352 -12.85 -2.50 11.43
CA GLY A 352 -11.96 -2.93 12.52
C GLY A 352 -12.36 -4.29 13.09
N ALA A 353 -13.66 -4.57 13.24
CA ALA A 353 -14.15 -5.86 13.72
C ALA A 353 -13.82 -7.01 12.76
N ILE A 354 -13.95 -6.78 11.44
CA ILE A 354 -13.54 -7.76 10.42
C ILE A 354 -12.03 -8.02 10.48
N ALA A 355 -11.22 -6.96 10.55
CA ALA A 355 -9.76 -7.08 10.65
C ALA A 355 -9.34 -7.85 11.91
N PHE A 356 -10.01 -7.61 13.03
CA PHE A 356 -9.82 -8.34 14.28
C PHE A 356 -10.09 -9.85 14.10
N VAL A 357 -11.23 -10.24 13.51
CA VAL A 357 -11.56 -11.65 13.27
C VAL A 357 -10.51 -12.34 12.38
N LEU A 358 -10.08 -11.69 11.30
CA LEU A 358 -9.07 -12.25 10.39
C LEU A 358 -7.70 -12.43 11.06
N SER A 359 -7.32 -11.52 11.95
CA SER A 359 -6.06 -11.60 12.71
C SER A 359 -6.04 -12.79 13.69
N GLU A 360 -7.19 -13.21 14.21
CA GLU A 360 -7.30 -14.33 15.14
C GLU A 360 -7.45 -15.69 14.41
N ALA A 361 -7.97 -15.66 13.18
CA ALA A 361 -8.12 -16.84 12.35
C ALA A 361 -6.78 -17.31 11.75
N ILE A 362 -5.88 -16.39 11.42
CA ILE A 362 -4.57 -16.70 10.81
C ILE A 362 -3.45 -16.19 11.73
N VAL A 363 -3.07 -17.04 12.68
CA VAL A 363 -2.17 -16.67 13.80
C VAL A 363 -0.70 -16.52 13.36
N ILE A 364 -0.30 -17.16 12.25
CA ILE A 364 1.04 -17.01 11.68
C ILE A 364 1.12 -15.75 10.83
N PHE A 365 1.91 -14.77 11.29
CA PHE A 365 2.01 -13.45 10.69
C PHE A 365 2.38 -13.47 9.20
N SER A 366 3.38 -14.27 8.79
CA SER A 366 3.75 -14.37 7.38
C SER A 366 2.65 -14.96 6.49
N TYR A 367 1.83 -15.89 7.01
CA TYR A 367 0.71 -16.45 6.25
C TYR A 367 -0.41 -15.43 6.08
N LEU A 368 -0.71 -14.64 7.12
CA LEU A 368 -1.66 -13.54 7.03
C LEU A 368 -1.20 -12.49 6.01
N VAL A 369 0.07 -12.10 6.07
CA VAL A 369 0.70 -11.14 5.15
C VAL A 369 0.67 -11.68 3.71
N ALA A 370 1.09 -12.93 3.49
CA ALA A 370 1.09 -13.57 2.18
C ALA A 370 -0.32 -13.71 1.60
N LEU A 371 -1.31 -14.16 2.39
CA LEU A 371 -2.69 -14.32 1.94
C LEU A 371 -3.32 -12.98 1.55
N THR A 372 -3.11 -11.94 2.37
CA THR A 372 -3.53 -10.58 2.03
C THR A 372 -2.83 -10.11 0.74
N GLY A 373 -1.56 -10.46 0.60
CA GLY A 373 -0.77 -10.21 -0.61
C GLY A 373 -1.38 -10.80 -1.86
N THR A 374 -1.73 -12.08 -1.83
CA THR A 374 -2.22 -12.79 -3.02
C THR A 374 -3.67 -12.44 -3.34
N VAL A 375 -4.55 -12.40 -2.34
CA VAL A 375 -5.99 -12.15 -2.56
C VAL A 375 -6.26 -10.69 -2.89
N CYS A 376 -5.64 -9.77 -2.15
CA CYS A 376 -5.98 -8.35 -2.24
C CYS A 376 -4.96 -7.60 -3.10
N PHE A 377 -3.68 -7.70 -2.75
CA PHE A 377 -2.66 -6.83 -3.36
C PHE A 377 -2.24 -7.28 -4.76
N ALA A 378 -2.22 -8.57 -5.10
CA ALA A 378 -1.81 -9.00 -6.44
C ALA A 378 -2.77 -8.48 -7.54
N PRO A 379 -4.10 -8.58 -7.39
CA PRO A 379 -5.02 -7.92 -8.32
C PRO A 379 -4.87 -6.39 -8.30
N MET A 380 -4.81 -5.76 -7.12
CA MET A 380 -4.81 -4.30 -7.00
C MET A 380 -3.51 -3.61 -7.42
N ALA A 381 -2.36 -4.22 -7.16
CA ALA A 381 -1.04 -3.63 -7.37
C ALA A 381 -0.38 -4.12 -8.66
N ILE A 382 -0.88 -5.19 -9.30
CA ILE A 382 -0.33 -5.71 -10.56
C ILE A 382 -1.40 -5.69 -11.66
N SER A 383 -2.51 -6.42 -11.49
CA SER A 383 -3.49 -6.59 -12.57
C SER A 383 -4.24 -5.30 -12.90
N VAL A 384 -4.77 -4.59 -11.89
CA VAL A 384 -5.52 -3.35 -12.10
C VAL A 384 -4.64 -2.28 -12.77
N PRO A 385 -3.40 -2.00 -12.33
CA PRO A 385 -2.52 -1.07 -13.04
C PRO A 385 -2.26 -1.48 -14.49
N GLY A 386 -2.12 -2.78 -14.78
CA GLY A 386 -2.07 -3.28 -16.16
C GLY A 386 -3.28 -2.87 -16.99
N ILE A 387 -4.48 -3.04 -16.43
CA ILE A 387 -5.75 -2.65 -17.07
C ILE A 387 -5.85 -1.13 -17.24
N LEU A 388 -5.47 -0.35 -16.22
CA LEU A 388 -5.48 1.12 -16.27
C LEU A 388 -4.60 1.65 -17.41
N TYR A 389 -3.40 1.10 -17.57
CA TYR A 389 -2.53 1.46 -18.69
C TYR A 389 -3.18 1.10 -20.03
N MET A 390 -3.73 -0.11 -20.15
CA MET A 390 -4.36 -0.54 -21.40
C MET A 390 -5.59 0.29 -21.76
N TYR A 391 -6.32 0.83 -20.77
CA TYR A 391 -7.43 1.75 -20.99
C TYR A 391 -6.96 3.07 -21.60
N ASP A 392 -5.98 3.73 -20.98
CA ASP A 392 -5.45 5.02 -21.46
C ASP A 392 -4.74 4.90 -22.82
N TYR A 393 -4.10 3.76 -23.10
CA TYR A 393 -3.29 3.54 -24.31
C TYR A 393 -3.88 2.47 -25.25
N ASN A 394 -5.21 2.31 -25.28
CA ASN A 394 -5.86 1.27 -26.09
C ASN A 394 -5.58 1.41 -27.60
N GLU A 395 -5.41 2.64 -28.07
CA GLU A 395 -5.10 2.93 -29.48
C GLU A 395 -3.75 2.34 -29.92
N ASP A 396 -2.80 2.21 -28.99
CA ASP A 396 -1.45 1.67 -29.25
C ASP A 396 -1.49 0.23 -29.74
N ARG A 397 -2.54 -0.52 -29.37
CA ARG A 397 -2.79 -1.89 -29.85
C ARG A 397 -2.96 -1.94 -31.37
N LYS A 398 -3.64 -0.96 -31.96
CA LYS A 398 -3.98 -0.96 -33.39
C LYS A 398 -2.99 -0.13 -34.20
N SER A 399 -2.79 1.13 -33.78
CA SER A 399 -2.05 2.15 -34.54
C SER A 399 -0.65 2.44 -34.00
N GLY A 400 -0.26 1.83 -32.87
CA GLY A 400 1.06 2.04 -32.28
C GLY A 400 2.23 1.46 -33.09
N SER A 401 3.41 2.05 -32.90
CA SER A 401 4.68 1.47 -33.35
C SER A 401 4.94 0.12 -32.68
N LEU A 402 5.87 -0.69 -33.23
CA LEU A 402 6.20 -2.01 -32.66
C LEU A 402 6.56 -1.95 -31.17
N VAL A 403 7.28 -0.90 -30.75
CA VAL A 403 7.64 -0.66 -29.35
C VAL A 403 6.41 -0.37 -28.48
N ARG A 404 5.48 0.47 -28.96
CA ARG A 404 4.24 0.78 -28.23
C ARG A 404 3.32 -0.43 -28.11
N LYS A 405 3.24 -1.25 -29.16
CA LYS A 405 2.54 -2.54 -29.14
C LYS A 405 3.18 -3.51 -28.14
N ALA A 406 4.51 -3.64 -28.15
CA ALA A 406 5.23 -4.47 -27.18
C ALA A 406 4.95 -4.02 -25.74
N TRP A 407 4.96 -2.71 -25.47
CA TRP A 407 4.58 -2.16 -24.17
C TRP A 407 3.12 -2.45 -23.79
N TYR A 408 2.18 -2.35 -24.72
CA TYR A 408 0.79 -2.73 -24.47
C TYR A 408 0.67 -4.21 -24.06
N TYR A 409 1.30 -5.12 -24.81
CA TYR A 409 1.28 -6.55 -24.48
C TYR A 409 2.06 -6.92 -23.21
N PHE A 410 3.07 -6.14 -22.83
CA PHE A 410 3.72 -6.27 -21.53
C PHE A 410 2.73 -6.04 -20.37
N HIS A 411 1.77 -5.13 -20.52
CA HIS A 411 0.73 -4.92 -19.49
C HIS A 411 -0.30 -6.06 -19.45
N VAL A 412 -0.54 -6.74 -20.57
CA VAL A 412 -1.30 -8.01 -20.57
C VAL A 412 -0.56 -9.07 -19.76
N LEU A 413 0.76 -9.17 -19.91
CA LEU A 413 1.59 -10.08 -19.10
C LEU A 413 1.49 -9.72 -17.61
N LEU A 414 1.48 -8.45 -17.23
CA LEU A 414 1.27 -8.04 -15.83
C LEU A 414 -0.08 -8.54 -15.29
N ILE A 415 -1.16 -8.46 -16.06
CA ILE A 415 -2.47 -9.00 -15.65
C ILE A 415 -2.38 -10.50 -15.38
N LEU A 416 -1.71 -11.25 -16.26
CA LEU A 416 -1.51 -12.70 -16.12
C LEU A 416 -0.64 -13.05 -14.91
N VAL A 417 0.43 -12.28 -14.66
CA VAL A 417 1.29 -12.45 -13.47
C VAL A 417 0.51 -12.15 -12.20
N GLY A 418 -0.28 -11.08 -12.17
CA GLY A 418 -1.14 -10.75 -11.04
C GLY A 418 -2.20 -11.82 -10.79
N ALA A 419 -2.81 -12.38 -11.85
CA ALA A 419 -3.74 -13.50 -11.74
C ALA A 419 -3.06 -14.78 -11.25
N PHE A 420 -1.84 -15.07 -11.73
CA PHE A 420 -1.05 -16.21 -11.26
C PHE A 420 -0.69 -16.09 -9.78
N ILE A 421 -0.22 -14.92 -9.33
CA ILE A 421 0.08 -14.69 -7.90
C ILE A 421 -1.22 -14.76 -7.08
N ALA A 422 -2.32 -14.23 -7.61
CA ALA A 422 -3.62 -14.29 -6.93
C ALA A 422 -4.12 -15.72 -6.76
N VAL A 423 -4.11 -16.54 -7.81
CA VAL A 423 -4.62 -17.92 -7.75
C VAL A 423 -3.59 -18.87 -7.16
N GLY A 424 -2.41 -18.95 -7.78
CA GLY A 424 -1.33 -19.85 -7.38
C GLY A 424 -0.75 -19.51 -6.01
N GLY A 425 -0.59 -18.22 -5.70
CA GLY A 425 -0.16 -17.78 -4.38
C GLY A 425 -1.20 -18.06 -3.30
N THR A 426 -2.48 -17.80 -3.56
CA THR A 426 -3.55 -18.12 -2.59
C THR A 426 -3.63 -19.62 -2.33
N TYR A 427 -3.56 -20.45 -3.38
CA TYR A 427 -3.48 -21.91 -3.24
C TYR A 427 -2.29 -22.34 -2.38
N ALA A 428 -1.10 -21.79 -2.65
CA ALA A 428 0.13 -22.09 -1.92
C ALA A 428 0.01 -21.70 -0.43
N VAL A 429 -0.50 -20.50 -0.13
CA VAL A 429 -0.68 -20.03 1.25
C VAL A 429 -1.72 -20.87 1.99
N ILE A 430 -2.85 -21.22 1.36
CA ILE A 430 -3.85 -22.11 1.96
C ILE A 430 -3.24 -23.49 2.27
N LYS A 431 -2.46 -24.06 1.34
CA LYS A 431 -1.73 -25.32 1.58
C LYS A 431 -0.77 -25.21 2.77
N SER A 432 -0.01 -24.12 2.87
CA SER A 432 0.90 -23.88 4.00
C SER A 432 0.16 -23.73 5.33
N ILE A 433 -0.99 -23.05 5.35
CA ILE A 433 -1.85 -22.94 6.53
C ILE A 433 -2.37 -24.33 6.94
N LEU A 434 -2.92 -25.11 6.00
CA LEU A 434 -3.43 -26.45 6.28
C LEU A 434 -2.34 -27.38 6.82
N ALA A 435 -1.13 -27.30 6.27
CA ALA A 435 0.01 -28.08 6.75
C ALA A 435 0.42 -27.68 8.18
N ALA A 436 0.41 -26.38 8.49
CA ALA A 436 0.72 -25.89 9.84
C ALA A 436 -0.31 -26.35 10.89
N TYR A 437 -1.59 -26.40 10.54
CA TYR A 437 -2.61 -27.02 11.40
C TYR A 437 -2.39 -28.53 11.55
N ALA A 438 -2.12 -29.25 10.45
CA ALA A 438 -1.95 -30.70 10.48
C ALA A 438 -0.72 -31.13 11.30
N ASN A 439 0.35 -30.34 11.28
CA ASN A 439 1.59 -30.63 11.99
C ASN A 439 1.59 -30.12 13.44
N GLY A 440 0.51 -29.46 13.90
CA GLY A 440 0.39 -28.93 15.25
C GLY A 440 1.14 -27.62 15.51
N GLU A 441 1.66 -26.96 14.46
CA GLU A 441 2.25 -25.61 14.57
C GLU A 441 1.20 -24.56 14.93
N ILE A 442 -0.06 -24.78 14.54
CA ILE A 442 -1.21 -23.96 14.93
C ILE A 442 -2.18 -24.83 15.73
N GLY A 443 -2.40 -24.48 17.00
CA GLY A 443 -3.31 -25.23 17.89
C GLY A 443 -4.78 -25.10 17.49
N SER A 444 -5.35 -23.90 17.64
CA SER A 444 -6.71 -23.60 17.16
C SER A 444 -6.83 -22.12 16.76
N ALA A 445 -7.79 -21.81 15.89
CA ALA A 445 -8.23 -20.43 15.70
C ALA A 445 -8.72 -19.87 17.04
N PHE A 446 -8.44 -18.60 17.31
CA PHE A 446 -8.74 -17.97 18.61
C PHE A 446 -8.19 -18.80 19.80
N SER A 447 -6.93 -19.24 19.75
CA SER A 447 -6.28 -19.93 20.89
C SER A 447 -5.52 -18.94 21.77
N CYS A 448 -5.56 -19.04 23.10
CA CYS A 448 -4.94 -18.01 23.96
C CYS A 448 -3.38 -18.17 23.99
N ALA A 449 -2.79 -18.81 22.98
CA ALA A 449 -1.38 -19.12 22.85
C ALA A 449 -0.54 -17.87 22.56
N ASP A 450 0.71 -17.87 23.04
CA ASP A 450 1.65 -16.77 22.82
C ASP A 450 2.12 -16.69 21.37
N ASN A 451 1.66 -15.66 20.65
CA ASN A 451 2.08 -15.38 19.27
C ASN A 451 3.30 -14.45 19.17
N SER A 452 3.88 -14.06 20.30
CA SER A 452 5.10 -13.24 20.32
C SER A 452 6.37 -14.08 20.13
N GLY A 453 6.30 -15.40 20.31
CA GLY A 453 7.44 -16.32 20.32
C GLY A 453 8.32 -16.16 21.58
N SER A 454 7.71 -15.97 22.76
CA SER A 454 8.43 -15.89 24.05
C SER A 454 8.53 -17.24 24.76
N THR A 455 7.64 -18.17 24.46
CA THR A 455 7.67 -19.55 24.98
C THR A 455 8.22 -20.48 23.91
N ALA A 456 9.25 -21.27 24.26
CA ALA A 456 9.69 -22.39 23.42
C ALA A 456 8.60 -23.47 23.43
N HIS A 457 8.28 -24.01 22.25
CA HIS A 457 7.51 -25.24 22.13
C HIS A 457 8.38 -26.45 22.47
#